data_AF-A0A1J1JEE7-F1
#
_entry.id   AF-A0A1J1JEE7-F1
#
_cell.length_a   1.000
_cell.length_b   1.000
_cell.length_c   1.000
_cell.angle_alpha   90.00
_cell.angle_beta   90.00
_cell.angle_gamma   90.00
#
_symmetry.space_group_name_H-M   'P 1'
#
loop_
_entity.id
_entity.type
_entity.pdbx_description
1 polymer ?
#
loop_
_entity_poly.entity_id
_entity_poly.type
_entity_poly.pdbx_seq_one_letter_code
_entity_poly.pdbx_strand_id
1 'polypeptide(L)'
;MLVFEFKSYGKASQIEAVNQAIRTAQFVRNSCLRYWMDHKKIDKYDLNKYCAVLAKNFPFANELNSQARQSSAERAWSAISHFYENCKKSIPGKKGYPQFQKNFRCGFEGILHRL
;
A
#
# COMPACT_ATOMS: atom_id res chain seq x y z
N MET A 1 5.44 23.29 1.56
CA MET A 1 5.32 22.02 2.30
C MET A 1 6.63 21.81 3.06
N LEU A 2 6.62 21.99 4.38
CA LEU A 2 7.80 21.74 5.21
C LEU A 2 7.90 20.23 5.45
N VAL A 3 9.02 19.64 5.06
CA VAL A 3 9.30 18.22 5.27
C VAL A 3 10.33 18.14 6.40
N PHE A 4 9.91 17.65 7.55
CA PHE A 4 10.81 17.37 8.66
C PHE A 4 11.28 15.92 8.56
N GLU A 5 12.57 15.72 8.34
CA GLU A 5 13.19 14.40 8.33
C GLU A 5 13.75 14.09 9.70
N PHE A 6 13.15 13.10 10.37
CA PHE A 6 13.65 12.57 11.64
C PHE A 6 14.28 11.20 11.41
N LYS A 7 15.56 11.05 11.78
CA LYS A 7 16.24 9.75 11.78
C LYS A 7 15.82 8.98 13.02
N SER A 8 15.11 7.88 12.83
CA SER A 8 14.83 6.92 13.89
C SER A 8 16.00 5.93 13.99
N TYR A 9 16.73 5.98 15.10
CA TYR A 9 17.77 5.01 15.41
C TYR A 9 17.11 3.82 16.12
N GLY A 10 17.14 2.66 15.49
CA GLY A 10 16.57 1.41 16.02
C GLY A 10 17.60 0.29 16.03
N LYS A 11 17.37 -0.73 16.86
CA LYS A 11 18.14 -1.99 16.79
C LYS A 11 17.91 -2.63 15.42
N ALA A 12 18.90 -3.36 14.90
CA ALA A 12 18.81 -4.03 13.59
C ALA A 12 17.54 -4.91 13.46
N SER A 13 17.18 -5.64 14.52
CA SER A 13 15.96 -6.44 14.57
C SER A 13 14.66 -5.64 14.42
N GLN A 14 14.62 -4.41 14.95
CA GLN A 14 13.45 -3.51 14.82
C GLN A 14 13.33 -2.97 13.39
N ILE A 15 14.46 -2.61 12.78
CA ILE A 15 14.51 -2.15 11.38
C ILE A 15 14.05 -3.27 10.45
N GLU A 16 14.48 -4.50 10.72
CA GLU A 16 14.05 -5.67 9.95
C GLU A 16 12.54 -5.93 10.08
N ALA A 17 11.99 -5.89 11.31
CA ALA A 17 10.56 -6.04 11.53
C ALA A 17 9.73 -4.97 10.79
N VAL A 18 10.21 -3.72 10.78
CA VAL A 18 9.58 -2.63 10.01
C VAL A 18 9.66 -2.90 8.51
N ASN A 19 10.80 -3.36 7.99
CA ASN A 19 10.95 -3.71 6.58
C ASN A 19 10.00 -4.85 6.18
N GLN A 20 9.83 -5.86 7.03
CA GLN A 20 8.84 -6.93 6.81
C GLN A 20 7.41 -6.39 6.81
N ALA A 21 7.06 -5.53 7.78
CA ALA A 21 5.73 -4.91 7.83
C ALA A 21 5.44 -4.05 6.57
N ILE A 22 6.43 -3.31 6.06
CA ILE A 22 6.32 -2.53 4.82
C ILE A 22 6.08 -3.45 3.61
N ARG A 23 6.82 -4.57 3.52
CA ARG A 23 6.64 -5.57 2.46
C ARG A 23 5.25 -6.20 2.51
N THR A 24 4.76 -6.53 3.71
CA THR A 24 3.41 -7.07 3.90
C THR A 24 2.34 -6.05 3.50
N ALA A 25 2.48 -4.78 3.89
CA ALA A 25 1.55 -3.72 3.50
C ALA A 25 1.53 -3.49 1.97
N GLN A 26 2.69 -3.56 1.32
CA GLN A 26 2.81 -3.54 -0.15
C GLN A 26 2.08 -4.70 -0.80
N PHE A 27 2.30 -5.91 -0.28
CA PHE A 27 1.65 -7.11 -0.77
C PHE A 27 0.13 -7.01 -0.69
N VAL A 28 -0.41 -6.57 0.45
CA VAL A 28 -1.85 -6.38 0.64
C VAL A 28 -2.40 -5.36 -0.35
N ARG A 29 -1.75 -4.18 -0.48
CA ARG A 29 -2.17 -3.14 -1.43
C ARG A 29 -2.18 -3.65 -2.88
N ASN A 30 -1.11 -4.32 -3.30
CA ASN A 30 -0.97 -4.82 -4.67
C ASN A 30 -1.96 -5.95 -4.96
N SER A 31 -2.23 -6.82 -3.98
CA SER A 31 -3.24 -7.87 -4.08
C SER A 31 -4.65 -7.29 -4.20
N CYS A 32 -4.99 -6.28 -3.40
CA CYS A 32 -6.24 -5.53 -3.50
C CYS A 32 -6.39 -4.87 -4.87
N LEU A 33 -5.32 -4.26 -5.40
CA LEU A 33 -5.34 -3.66 -6.73
C LEU A 33 -5.53 -4.72 -7.82
N ARG A 34 -4.85 -5.87 -7.72
CA ARG A 34 -5.01 -6.99 -8.66
C ARG A 34 -6.43 -7.53 -8.66
N TYR A 35 -6.99 -7.74 -7.47
CA TYR A 35 -8.38 -8.15 -7.29
C TYR A 35 -9.35 -7.18 -7.98
N TRP A 36 -9.12 -5.86 -7.85
CA TRP A 36 -9.90 -4.85 -8.58
C TRP A 36 -9.74 -4.90 -10.11
N MET A 37 -8.55 -5.24 -10.62
CA MET A 37 -8.35 -5.41 -12.07
C MET A 37 -9.08 -6.65 -12.61
N ASP A 38 -9.09 -7.73 -11.83
CA ASP A 38 -9.64 -9.02 -12.24
C ASP A 38 -11.19 -9.07 -12.15
N HIS A 39 -11.81 -8.32 -11.22
CA HIS A 39 -13.27 -8.24 -11.12
C HIS A 39 -13.81 -6.83 -11.42
N LYS A 40 -14.82 -6.75 -12.30
CA LYS A 40 -15.54 -5.50 -12.59
C LYS A 40 -16.56 -5.20 -11.47
N LYS A 41 -16.68 -3.93 -11.07
CA LYS A 41 -17.60 -3.40 -10.02
C LYS A 41 -17.27 -3.77 -8.56
N ILE A 42 -16.00 -3.79 -8.19
CA ILE A 42 -15.60 -3.88 -6.78
C ILE A 42 -15.79 -2.54 -6.08
N ASP A 43 -16.39 -2.56 -4.89
CA ASP A 43 -16.53 -1.39 -4.01
C ASP A 43 -15.49 -1.39 -2.87
N LYS A 44 -15.36 -0.26 -2.16
CA LYS A 44 -14.46 -0.09 -1.01
C LYS A 44 -14.65 -1.19 0.05
N TYR A 45 -15.91 -1.56 0.31
CA TYR A 45 -16.22 -2.57 1.33
C TYR A 45 -15.74 -3.97 0.94
N ASP A 46 -15.76 -4.30 -0.35
CA ASP A 46 -15.29 -5.59 -0.86
C ASP A 46 -13.77 -5.70 -0.74
N LEU A 47 -13.04 -4.62 -0.98
CA LEU A 47 -11.58 -4.57 -0.76
C LEU A 47 -11.22 -4.76 0.71
N ASN A 48 -11.98 -4.17 1.64
CA ASN A 48 -11.79 -4.36 3.07
C ASN A 48 -12.06 -5.81 3.50
N LYS A 49 -13.13 -6.44 2.98
CA LYS A 49 -13.41 -7.87 3.22
C LYS A 49 -12.30 -8.76 2.64
N TYR A 50 -11.82 -8.43 1.44
CA TYR A 50 -10.74 -9.16 0.79
C TYR A 50 -9.44 -9.11 1.61
N CYS A 51 -9.17 -8.01 2.31
CA CYS A 51 -8.04 -7.89 3.22
C CYS A 51 -8.07 -8.92 4.37
N ALA A 52 -9.26 -9.23 4.90
CA ALA A 52 -9.42 -10.28 5.91
C ALA A 52 -9.22 -11.68 5.32
N VAL A 53 -9.64 -11.90 4.07
CA VAL A 53 -9.39 -13.16 3.34
C VAL A 53 -7.90 -13.36 3.09
N LEU A 54 -7.19 -12.32 2.64
CA LEU A 54 -5.74 -12.36 2.48
C LEU A 54 -5.01 -12.73 3.78
N ALA A 55 -5.44 -12.17 4.90
CA ALA A 55 -4.84 -12.50 6.19
C ALA A 55 -5.09 -13.94 6.65
N LYS A 56 -6.21 -14.55 6.25
CA LYS A 56 -6.46 -15.98 6.52
C LYS A 56 -5.59 -16.89 5.65
N ASN A 57 -5.35 -16.49 4.39
CA ASN A 57 -4.56 -17.27 3.44
C ASN A 57 -3.05 -17.14 3.66
N PHE A 58 -2.60 -16.01 4.19
CA PHE A 58 -1.19 -15.69 4.34
C PHE A 58 -0.85 -15.40 5.81
N PRO A 59 -0.13 -16.28 6.52
CA PRO A 59 0.18 -16.10 7.94
C PRO A 59 0.98 -14.82 8.21
N PHE A 60 1.93 -14.47 7.32
CA PHE A 60 2.68 -13.21 7.40
C PHE A 60 1.81 -11.95 7.25
N ALA A 61 0.67 -12.05 6.54
CA ALA A 61 -0.29 -10.95 6.46
C ALA A 61 -1.14 -10.83 7.73
N ASN A 62 -1.32 -11.94 8.46
CA ASN A 62 -2.03 -11.94 9.73
C ASN A 62 -1.20 -11.32 10.87
N GLU A 63 0.13 -11.46 10.81
CA GLU A 63 1.06 -10.81 11.74
C GLU A 63 0.96 -9.28 11.72
N LEU A 64 0.53 -8.72 10.59
CA LEU A 64 0.27 -7.29 10.48
C LEU A 64 -1.06 -6.91 11.16
N ASN A 65 -1.02 -5.84 11.96
CA ASN A 65 -2.21 -5.31 12.65
C ASN A 65 -3.38 -5.09 11.68
N SER A 66 -4.60 -5.38 12.14
CA SER A 66 -5.83 -5.29 11.34
C SER A 66 -6.06 -3.88 10.77
N GLN A 67 -5.73 -2.84 11.54
CA GLN A 67 -5.81 -1.44 11.08
C GLN A 67 -4.82 -1.16 9.94
N ALA A 68 -3.57 -1.61 10.04
CA ALA A 68 -2.56 -1.39 9.00
C ALA A 68 -2.93 -2.11 7.67
N ARG A 69 -3.53 -3.29 7.80
CA ARG A 69 -4.16 -4.04 6.71
C ARG A 69 -5.28 -3.25 6.05
N GLN A 70 -6.23 -2.75 6.83
CA GLN A 70 -7.33 -1.93 6.34
C GLN A 70 -6.85 -0.64 5.66
N SER A 71 -5.91 0.09 6.27
CA SER A 71 -5.33 1.30 5.67
C SER A 71 -4.66 1.01 4.32
N SER A 72 -4.06 -0.18 4.14
CA SER A 72 -3.46 -0.58 2.86
C SER A 72 -4.53 -0.79 1.77
N ALA A 73 -5.67 -1.40 2.12
CA ALA A 73 -6.82 -1.55 1.23
C ALA A 73 -7.46 -0.19 0.88
N GLU A 74 -7.61 0.71 1.86
CA GLU A 74 -8.13 2.06 1.63
C GLU A 74 -7.22 2.89 0.73
N ARG A 75 -5.90 2.74 0.84
CA ARG A 75 -4.94 3.38 -0.07
C ARG A 75 -5.03 2.83 -1.50
N ALA A 76 -5.30 1.53 -1.67
CA ALA A 76 -5.60 0.97 -2.99
C ALA A 76 -6.89 1.59 -3.56
N TRP A 77 -7.95 1.68 -2.74
CA TRP A 77 -9.21 2.30 -3.13
C TRP A 77 -9.07 3.78 -3.49
N SER A 78 -8.32 4.55 -2.70
CA SER A 78 -8.07 5.98 -2.99
C SER A 78 -7.41 6.15 -4.37
N ALA A 79 -6.45 5.29 -4.73
CA ALA A 79 -5.85 5.32 -6.07
C ALA A 79 -6.87 5.02 -7.19
N ILE A 80 -7.77 4.06 -6.95
CA ILE A 80 -8.86 3.70 -7.88
C ILE A 80 -9.87 4.85 -8.00
N SER A 81 -10.32 5.43 -6.89
CA SER A 81 -11.25 6.56 -6.85
C SER A 81 -10.67 7.75 -7.61
N HIS A 82 -9.42 8.11 -7.34
CA HIS A 82 -8.75 9.19 -8.06
C HIS A 82 -8.65 8.92 -9.56
N PHE A 83 -8.43 7.68 -9.98
CA PHE A 83 -8.46 7.33 -11.40
C PHE A 83 -9.84 7.62 -12.01
N TYR A 84 -10.93 7.22 -11.37
CA TYR A 84 -12.29 7.49 -11.86
C TYR A 84 -12.64 8.98 -11.84
N GLU A 85 -12.29 9.69 -10.76
CA GLU A 85 -12.51 11.13 -10.65
C GLU A 85 -11.74 11.92 -11.72
N ASN A 86 -10.48 11.56 -11.97
CA ASN A 86 -9.65 12.19 -13.00
C ASN A 86 -10.18 11.87 -14.40
N CYS A 87 -10.70 10.66 -14.62
CA CYS A 87 -11.40 10.30 -15.86
C CYS A 87 -12.65 11.16 -16.06
N LYS A 88 -13.47 11.34 -15.01
CA LYS A 88 -14.70 12.14 -15.06
C LYS A 88 -14.43 13.63 -15.32
N LYS A 89 -13.34 14.16 -14.75
CA LYS A 89 -12.92 15.56 -14.91
C LYS A 89 -12.16 15.82 -16.22
N SER A 90 -11.89 14.79 -17.03
CA SER A 90 -11.16 14.87 -18.31
C SER A 90 -9.85 15.67 -18.25
N ILE A 91 -9.09 15.52 -17.16
CA ILE A 91 -7.84 16.28 -16.96
C ILE A 91 -6.73 15.66 -17.81
N PRO A 92 -6.17 16.36 -18.81
CA PRO A 92 -5.07 15.85 -19.62
C PRO A 92 -3.82 15.61 -18.72
N GLY A 93 -3.17 14.46 -18.90
CA GLY A 93 -1.93 14.09 -18.17
C GLY A 93 -2.11 13.40 -16.81
N LYS A 94 -3.30 13.45 -16.18
CA LYS A 94 -3.58 12.77 -14.89
C LYS A 94 -4.44 11.50 -15.01
N LYS A 95 -4.76 11.09 -16.23
CA LYS A 95 -5.52 9.88 -16.56
C LYS A 95 -4.64 8.63 -16.57
N GLY A 96 -3.87 8.43 -15.50
CA GLY A 96 -3.00 7.26 -15.33
C GLY A 96 -3.75 6.12 -14.63
N TYR A 97 -3.76 4.93 -15.22
CA TYR A 97 -4.29 3.73 -14.57
C TYR A 97 -3.47 3.42 -13.30
N PRO A 98 -4.09 2.99 -12.18
CA PRO A 98 -3.36 2.66 -10.98
C PRO A 98 -2.37 1.52 -11.26
N GLN A 99 -1.10 1.75 -10.89
CA GLN A 99 -0.01 0.80 -11.10
C GLN A 99 0.33 0.07 -9.81
N PHE A 100 0.88 -1.14 -9.95
CA PHE A 100 1.45 -1.87 -8.83
C PHE A 100 2.58 -1.07 -8.20
N GLN A 101 2.55 -0.98 -6.87
CA GLN A 101 3.58 -0.27 -6.15
C GLN A 101 4.82 -1.16 -6.04
N LYS A 102 5.91 -0.71 -6.66
CA LYS A 102 7.22 -1.37 -6.60
C LYS A 102 7.99 -0.99 -5.33
N ASN A 103 7.96 0.29 -4.94
CA ASN A 103 8.63 0.79 -3.74
C ASN A 103 7.63 1.59 -2.89
N PHE A 104 7.52 1.27 -1.59
CA PHE A 104 7.10 2.29 -0.62
C PHE A 104 8.29 3.22 -0.43
N ARG A 105 8.20 4.44 -0.95
CA ARG A 105 9.04 5.54 -0.50
C ARG A 105 8.54 5.98 0.88
N CYS A 106 8.72 5.12 1.88
CA CYS A 106 9.07 5.61 3.21
C CYS A 106 10.55 5.96 3.08
N GLY A 107 10.97 7.20 3.32
CA GLY A 107 12.34 7.67 3.07
C GLY A 107 13.40 6.93 3.90
N PHE A 108 13.73 5.71 3.49
CA PHE A 108 14.81 4.87 4.04
C PHE A 108 15.85 4.51 2.96
N GLU A 109 15.58 4.81 1.68
CA GLU A 109 16.51 4.55 0.56
C GLU A 109 17.80 5.40 0.59
N GLY A 110 17.96 6.32 1.54
CA GLY A 110 19.17 7.14 1.68
C GLY A 110 20.31 6.55 2.51
N ILE A 111 20.17 5.34 3.09
CA ILE A 111 21.09 4.87 4.15
C ILE A 111 21.99 3.70 3.73
N LEU A 112 21.74 3.02 2.61
CA LEU A 112 22.56 1.85 2.21
C LEU A 112 23.82 2.18 1.41
N HIS A 113 24.08 3.44 1.04
CA HIS A 113 25.23 3.81 0.21
C HIS A 113 26.37 4.51 0.99
N ARG A 114 26.42 4.37 2.32
CA ARG A 114 27.45 4.96 3.19
C ARG A 114 27.84 4.08 4.38
N LEU A 115 28.14 2.82 4.10
CA LEU A 115 29.05 1.99 4.90
C LEU A 115 30.23 1.60 4.02
#